data_AF-A0A951X7T6-F1
#
_entry.id   AF-A0A951X7T6-F1
#
_cell.length_a   1.000
_cell.length_b   1.000
_cell.length_c   1.000
_cell.angle_alpha   90.00
_cell.angle_beta   90.00
_cell.angle_gamma   90.00
#
_symmetry.space_group_name_H-M   'P 1'
#
loop_
_entity.id
_entity.type
_entity.pdbx_description
1 polymer ?
#
loop_
_entity_poly.entity_id
_entity_poly.type
_entity_poly.pdbx_seq_one_letter_code
_entity_poly.pdbx_strand_id
1 'polypeptide(L)'
;MKKINLLSILLLAGFLLSMYPGTSSAQSKNTKESAEIRQSVANAIHSQSFIFNAQSILPSRGGMRQLNGGYDLQVQSDEVTSFLPY
;
A
#
# COMPACT_ATOMS: atom_id res chain seq x y z
N MET A 1 10.25 -57.60 12.84
CA MET A 1 9.95 -56.22 13.27
C MET A 1 11.10 -55.33 12.83
N LYS A 2 10.87 -54.39 11.89
CA LYS A 2 11.94 -53.53 11.35
C LYS A 2 12.39 -52.54 12.43
N LYS A 3 13.69 -52.54 12.75
CA LYS A 3 14.29 -51.63 13.73
C LYS A 3 14.29 -50.22 13.13
N ILE A 4 13.62 -49.28 13.76
CA ILE A 4 13.61 -47.87 13.34
C ILE A 4 14.93 -47.26 13.82
N ASN A 5 15.72 -46.72 12.88
CA ASN A 5 17.03 -46.15 13.19
C ASN A 5 16.86 -44.80 13.91
N LEU A 6 17.61 -44.60 14.99
CA LEU A 6 17.61 -43.38 15.81
C LEU A 6 17.80 -42.12 14.95
N LEU A 7 18.64 -42.21 13.91
CA LEU A 7 18.90 -41.15 12.95
C LEU A 7 17.64 -40.74 12.16
N SER A 8 16.79 -41.71 11.79
CA SER A 8 15.52 -41.45 11.11
C SER A 8 14.51 -40.77 12.03
N ILE A 9 14.53 -41.06 13.33
CA ILE A 9 13.68 -40.39 14.33
C ILE A 9 14.13 -38.94 14.51
N LEU A 10 15.44 -38.70 14.55
CA LEU A 10 16.03 -37.38 14.74
C LEU A 10 15.76 -36.46 13.53
N LEU A 11 15.82 -37.01 12.32
CA LEU A 11 15.45 -36.29 11.09
C LEU A 11 13.96 -35.95 11.03
N LEU A 12 13.08 -36.88 11.45
CA LEU A 12 11.64 -36.64 11.48
C LEU A 12 11.26 -35.58 12.54
N ALA A 13 11.92 -35.60 13.69
CA ALA A 13 11.72 -34.59 14.73
C ALA A 13 12.17 -33.19 14.25
N GLY A 14 13.29 -33.10 13.52
CA GLY A 14 13.75 -31.85 12.92
C GLY A 14 12.79 -31.29 11.86
N PHE A 15 12.14 -32.15 11.09
CA PHE A 15 11.14 -31.74 10.09
C PHE A 15 9.82 -31.25 10.73
N LEU A 16 9.41 -31.82 11.87
CA LEU A 16 8.21 -31.36 12.58
C LEU A 16 8.42 -30.01 13.28
N LEU A 17 9.65 -29.69 13.67
CA LEU A 17 10.01 -28.41 14.29
C LEU A 17 10.08 -27.24 13.30
N SER A 18 10.26 -27.48 11.99
CA SER A 18 10.28 -26.43 10.97
C SER A 18 8.89 -25.99 10.50
N MET A 19 7.83 -26.69 10.92
CA MET A 19 6.44 -26.37 10.59
C MET A 19 5.78 -25.35 11.53
N TYR A 20 6.49 -24.82 12.53
CA TYR A 20 5.95 -23.72 13.33
C TYR A 20 5.83 -22.47 12.44
N PRO A 21 4.61 -21.96 12.16
CA PRO A 21 4.46 -20.73 11.43
C PRO A 21 4.95 -19.60 12.33
N GLY A 22 6.21 -19.21 12.17
CA GLY A 22 6.69 -17.92 12.62
C GLY A 22 5.76 -16.88 12.00
N THR A 23 5.06 -16.13 12.84
CA THR A 23 4.16 -15.06 12.41
C THR A 23 4.97 -14.04 11.63
N SER A 24 4.98 -14.18 10.31
CA SER A 24 5.58 -13.22 9.39
C SER A 24 4.72 -11.95 9.42
N SER A 25 4.96 -11.11 10.43
CA SER A 25 4.42 -9.76 10.49
C SER A 25 5.28 -8.86 9.61
N ALA A 26 5.13 -9.03 8.30
CA ALA A 26 5.85 -8.23 7.30
C ALA A 26 5.19 -6.87 7.02
N GLN A 27 4.12 -6.50 7.74
CA GLN A 27 3.32 -5.32 7.38
C GLN A 27 2.89 -4.50 8.60
N SER A 28 3.84 -3.88 9.30
CA SER A 28 3.55 -2.96 10.42
C SER A 28 4.06 -1.52 10.23
N LYS A 29 4.51 -1.14 9.03
CA LYS A 29 4.92 0.26 8.76
C LYS A 29 3.76 1.24 8.51
N ASN A 30 2.54 0.78 8.25
CA ASN A 30 1.48 1.63 7.68
C ASN A 30 0.51 2.27 8.69
N THR A 31 0.65 2.08 10.00
CA THR A 31 -0.39 2.52 10.96
C THR A 31 -0.21 3.93 11.51
N LYS A 32 1.02 4.44 11.64
CA LYS A 32 1.26 5.82 12.12
C LYS A 32 1.25 6.85 10.98
N GLU A 33 1.93 6.54 9.88
CA GLU A 33 1.93 7.35 8.65
C GLU A 33 0.50 7.60 8.13
N SER A 34 -0.40 6.61 8.26
CA SER A 34 -1.78 6.77 7.80
C SER A 34 -2.64 7.68 8.68
N ALA A 35 -2.34 7.90 9.97
CA ALA A 35 -3.14 8.79 10.81
C ALA A 35 -2.85 10.28 10.50
N GLU A 36 -1.58 10.64 10.39
CA GLU A 36 -1.14 12.00 10.04
C GLU A 36 -1.57 12.37 8.62
N ILE A 37 -1.40 11.45 7.66
CA ILE A 37 -1.87 11.65 6.28
C ILE A 37 -3.39 11.85 6.26
N ARG A 38 -4.16 11.02 7.01
CA ARG A 38 -5.62 11.18 7.08
C ARG A 38 -6.03 12.52 7.65
N GLN A 39 -5.38 12.97 8.72
CA GLN A 39 -5.66 14.28 9.31
C GLN A 39 -5.31 15.43 8.35
N SER A 40 -4.18 15.33 7.67
CA SER A 40 -3.76 16.29 6.64
C SER A 40 -4.78 16.39 5.50
N VAL A 41 -5.23 15.24 4.98
CA VAL A 41 -6.28 15.18 3.95
C VAL A 41 -7.60 15.75 4.46
N ALA A 42 -8.01 15.41 5.68
CA ALA A 42 -9.25 15.95 6.27
C ALA A 42 -9.19 17.47 6.42
N ASN A 43 -8.04 18.01 6.87
CA ASN A 43 -7.84 19.46 6.99
C ASN A 43 -7.86 20.15 5.62
N ALA A 44 -7.23 19.56 4.60
CA ALA A 44 -7.23 20.08 3.23
C ALA A 44 -8.64 20.10 2.62
N ILE A 45 -9.45 19.07 2.87
CA ILE A 45 -10.85 19.03 2.43
C ILE A 45 -11.67 20.08 3.18
N HIS A 46 -11.49 20.21 4.50
CA HIS A 46 -12.21 21.18 5.32
C HIS A 46 -11.88 22.62 4.94
N SER A 47 -10.61 22.92 4.65
CA SER A 47 -10.18 24.25 4.20
C SER A 47 -10.57 24.54 2.75
N GLN A 48 -10.94 23.52 1.97
CA GLN A 48 -11.21 23.60 0.54
C GLN A 48 -10.07 24.29 -0.22
N SER A 49 -8.83 24.13 0.25
CA SER A 49 -7.66 24.83 -0.27
C SER A 49 -6.50 23.87 -0.39
N PHE A 50 -6.32 23.27 -1.57
CA PHE A 50 -5.25 22.31 -1.85
C PHE A 50 -4.95 22.17 -3.34
N ILE A 51 -3.76 21.65 -3.63
CA ILE A 51 -3.33 21.29 -4.99
C ILE A 51 -3.17 19.78 -5.05
N PHE A 52 -3.91 19.14 -5.96
CA PHE A 52 -3.75 17.74 -6.30
C PHE A 52 -2.84 17.61 -7.52
N ASN A 53 -1.63 17.09 -7.32
CA ASN A 53 -0.69 16.80 -8.41
C ASN A 53 -1.00 15.41 -9.00
N ALA A 54 -1.49 15.37 -10.23
CA ALA A 54 -1.91 14.14 -10.88
C ALA A 54 -0.70 13.36 -11.40
N GLN A 55 -0.53 12.13 -10.89
CA GLN A 55 0.57 11.24 -11.28
C GLN A 55 0.14 10.20 -12.31
N SER A 56 -1.13 9.79 -12.30
CA SER A 56 -1.65 8.78 -13.23
C SER A 56 -3.11 9.06 -13.57
N ILE A 57 -3.56 8.48 -14.68
CA ILE A 57 -4.96 8.53 -15.12
C ILE A 57 -5.49 7.15 -15.39
N LEU A 58 -6.80 6.99 -15.20
CA LEU A 58 -7.55 5.81 -15.57
C LEU A 58 -8.59 6.19 -16.65
N PRO A 59 -8.27 6.05 -17.94
CA PRO A 59 -9.21 6.37 -19.02
C PRO A 59 -10.40 5.40 -19.02
N SER A 60 -11.54 5.83 -19.57
CA SER A 60 -12.77 5.01 -19.64
C SER A 60 -12.60 3.70 -20.42
N ARG A 61 -11.60 3.63 -21.30
CA ARG A 61 -11.17 2.41 -21.99
C ARG A 61 -9.67 2.24 -21.88
N GLY A 62 -9.23 1.00 -21.67
CA GLY A 62 -7.82 0.66 -21.53
C GLY A 62 -7.40 0.51 -20.07
N GLY A 63 -6.12 0.73 -19.81
CA GLY A 63 -5.53 0.61 -18.47
C GLY A 63 -4.99 1.95 -17.98
N MET A 64 -4.57 1.96 -16.72
CA MET A 64 -3.92 3.12 -16.11
C MET A 64 -2.70 3.58 -16.94
N ARG A 65 -2.48 4.89 -16.97
CA ARG A 65 -1.33 5.52 -17.63
C ARG A 65 -0.65 6.46 -16.65
N GLN A 66 0.68 6.44 -16.63
CA GLN A 66 1.47 7.39 -15.86
C GLN A 66 1.55 8.72 -16.62
N LEU A 67 1.45 9.83 -15.88
CA LEU A 67 1.58 11.18 -16.40
C LEU A 67 2.99 11.74 -16.16
N ASN A 68 3.50 12.53 -17.12
CA ASN A 68 4.82 13.17 -17.05
C ASN A 68 4.78 14.70 -17.24
N GLY A 69 3.59 15.32 -17.18
CA GLY A 69 3.37 16.71 -17.63
C GLY A 69 3.17 17.77 -16.53
N GLY A 70 3.37 17.43 -15.26
CA GLY A 70 3.12 18.38 -14.16
C GLY A 70 1.66 18.83 -14.08
N TYR A 71 0.74 17.91 -14.32
CA TYR A 71 -0.70 18.18 -14.30
C TYR A 71 -1.20 18.33 -12.88
N ASP A 72 -2.06 19.30 -12.66
CA ASP A 72 -2.62 19.58 -11.35
C ASP A 72 -4.09 20.00 -11.40
N LEU A 73 -4.70 19.92 -10.22
CA LEU A 73 -6.02 20.47 -9.94
C LEU A 73 -5.91 21.28 -8.65
N GLN A 74 -6.19 22.57 -8.76
CA GLN A 74 -6.22 23.49 -7.64
C GLN A 74 -7.65 23.68 -7.18
N VAL A 75 -7.90 23.38 -5.90
CA VAL A 75 -9.18 23.66 -5.24
C VAL A 75 -9.00 24.86 -4.33
N GLN A 76 -9.91 25.83 -4.48
CA GLN A 76 -10.15 26.95 -3.59
C GLN A 76 -11.62 26.91 -3.14
N SER A 77 -12.00 27.73 -2.16
CA SER A 77 -13.34 27.69 -1.57
C SER A 77 -14.49 27.93 -2.56
N ASP A 78 -14.23 28.69 -3.61
CA ASP A 78 -15.19 29.17 -4.60
C ASP A 78 -14.84 28.78 -6.04
N GLU A 79 -13.61 28.30 -6.28
CA GLU A 79 -13.11 27.97 -7.60
C GLU A 79 -12.35 26.64 -7.62
N VAL A 80 -12.49 25.91 -8.74
CA VAL A 80 -11.62 24.79 -9.08
C VAL A 80 -10.97 25.07 -10.42
N THR A 81 -9.63 25.18 -10.42
CA THR A 81 -8.83 25.33 -11.63
C THR A 81 -8.21 23.99 -11.98
N SER A 82 -8.47 23.49 -13.19
CA SER A 82 -8.01 22.17 -13.64
C SER A 82 -7.04 22.32 -14.81
N PHE A 83 -5.82 21.83 -14.62
CA PHE A 83 -4.85 21.59 -15.67
C PHE A 83 -4.59 20.09 -15.77
N LEU A 84 -5.66 19.32 -16.01
CA LEU A 84 -5.61 17.87 -16.20
C LEU A 84 -5.62 17.50 -17.70
N PRO A 85 -5.02 16.38 -18.09
CA PRO A 85 -5.01 15.94 -19.47
C PRO A 85 -6.37 15.32 -19.86
N TYR A 86 -6.99 15.92 -20.89
CA TYR A 86 -8.31 15.61 -21.46
C TYR A 86 -9.51 15.89 -20.54
#